data_AF-A0A3R7B2B7-F1
#
_entry.id   AF-A0A3R7B2B7-F1
#
_cell.length_a   1.000
_cell.length_b   1.000
_cell.length_c   1.000
_cell.angle_alpha   90.00
_cell.angle_beta   90.00
_cell.angle_gamma   90.00
#
_symmetry.space_group_name_H-M   'P 1'
#
loop_
_entity.id
_entity.type
_entity.pdbx_description
1 polymer ?
#
loop_
_entity_poly.entity_id
_entity_poly.type
_entity_poly.pdbx_seq_one_letter_code
_entity_poly.pdbx_strand_id
1 'polypeptide(L)' 'MAIDLNALIISIIVNIIILSPVLWLSGRAFVGKEKAKFTDAVATIAVGTVVGSVFGALFMGFLSSIAQ' A
#
# COMPACT_ATOMS: atom_id res chain seq x y z
N MET A 1 6.11 -18.70 13.42
CA MET A 1 7.07 -17.98 12.55
C MET A 1 7.23 -16.59 13.13
N ALA A 2 8.45 -16.18 13.49
CA ALA A 2 8.66 -14.82 13.97
C ALA A 2 8.47 -13.84 12.79
N ILE A 3 7.74 -12.74 13.01
CA ILE A 3 7.63 -11.68 12.01
C ILE A 3 8.97 -10.95 12.00
N ASP A 4 9.63 -10.92 10.85
CA ASP A 4 10.82 -10.07 10.66
C ASP A 4 10.38 -8.63 10.40
N LEU A 5 10.44 -7.79 11.43
CA LEU A 5 10.06 -6.38 11.35
C LEU A 5 10.96 -5.61 10.38
N ASN A 6 12.23 -6.01 10.19
CA ASN A 6 13.11 -5.35 9.23
C ASN A 6 12.63 -5.61 7.81
N ALA A 7 12.32 -6.88 7.49
CA ALA A 7 11.79 -7.26 6.18
C ALA A 7 10.45 -6.56 5.89
N LEU A 8 9.57 -6.44 6.89
CA LEU A 8 8.31 -5.72 6.77
C LEU A 8 8.52 -4.23 6.44
N ILE A 9 9.38 -3.55 7.19
CA ILE A 9 9.67 -2.12 6.99
C ILE A 9 10.28 -1.89 5.61
N ILE A 10 11.24 -2.72 5.18
CA ILE A 10 11.84 -2.64 3.85
C ILE A 10 10.76 -2.81 2.77
N SER A 11 9.88 -3.79 2.91
CA SER A 11 8.78 -4.02 1.96
C SER A 11 7.83 -2.82 1.86
N ILE A 12 7.47 -2.21 3.00
CA ILE A 12 6.63 -1.00 3.03
C ILE A 12 7.33 0.16 2.30
N ILE A 13 8.61 0.41 2.59
CA ILE A 13 9.38 1.49 1.97
C ILE A 13 9.49 1.27 0.45
N VAL A 14 9.81 0.06 0.01
CA VAL A 14 9.91 -0.28 -1.42
C VAL A 14 8.56 -0.06 -2.13
N ASN A 15 7.45 -0.50 -1.53
CA ASN A 15 6.11 -0.27 -2.08
C ASN A 15 5.80 1.23 -2.19
N ILE A 16 6.13 2.04 -1.19
CA ILE A 16 5.96 3.49 -1.25
C ILE A 16 6.79 4.08 -2.40
N ILE A 17 8.07 3.72 -2.53
CA ILE A 17 8.95 4.26 -3.56
C ILE A 17 8.47 3.89 -4.98
N ILE A 18 7.97 2.66 -5.18
CA ILE A 18 7.56 2.19 -6.50
C ILE A 18 6.14 2.68 -6.85
N LEU A 19 5.18 2.55 -5.94
CA LEU A 19 3.77 2.81 -6.24
C LEU A 19 3.42 4.30 -6.17
N SER A 20 4.07 5.09 -5.31
CA SER A 20 3.72 6.51 -5.18
C SER A 20 3.95 7.31 -6.47
N PRO A 21 5.06 7.15 -7.21
CA PRO A 21 5.24 7.79 -8.50
C PRO A 21 4.21 7.34 -9.53
N VAL A 22 3.87 6.06 -9.56
CA VAL A 22 2.86 5.51 -10.49
C VAL A 22 1.50 6.12 -10.20
N LEU A 23 1.07 6.13 -8.94
CA LEU A 23 -0.20 6.72 -8.52
C LEU A 23 -0.23 8.23 -8.76
N TRP A 24 0.88 8.92 -8.48
CA TRP A 24 1.00 10.36 -8.69
C TRP A 24 0.93 10.74 -10.17
N LEU A 25 1.65 10.02 -11.04
CA LEU A 25 1.59 10.24 -12.48
C LEU A 25 0.20 9.97 -13.04
N SER A 26 -0.44 8.89 -12.58
CA SER A 26 -1.83 8.57 -12.93
C SER A 26 -2.78 9.70 -12.51
N GLY A 27 -2.77 10.10 -11.24
CA GLY A 27 -3.59 11.20 -10.75
C GLY A 27 -3.33 12.51 -11.52
N ARG A 28 -2.07 12.82 -11.81
CA ARG A 28 -1.70 14.01 -12.55
C ARG A 28 -2.18 13.99 -14.01
N ALA A 29 -2.29 12.81 -14.62
CA ALA A 29 -2.87 12.66 -15.95
C ALA A 29 -4.39 12.93 -15.96
N PHE A 30 -5.11 12.59 -14.88
CA PHE A 30 -6.56 12.75 -14.81
C PHE A 30 -7.02 14.11 -14.26
N VAL A 31 -6.43 14.60 -13.18
CA VAL A 31 -6.89 15.81 -12.48
C VAL A 31 -5.93 17.01 -12.63
N GLY A 32 -4.80 16.83 -13.29
CA GLY A 32 -3.79 17.87 -13.52
C GLY A 32 -2.85 18.13 -12.35
N LYS A 33 -1.79 18.92 -12.61
CA LYS A 33 -0.73 19.24 -11.64
C LYS A 33 -1.24 19.97 -10.40
N GLU A 34 -2.23 20.84 -10.56
CA GLU A 34 -2.72 21.70 -9.49
C GLU A 34 -3.39 20.91 -8.36
N LYS A 35 -3.99 19.76 -8.70
CA LYS A 35 -4.70 18.91 -7.75
C LYS A 35 -3.91 17.68 -7.32
N ALA A 36 -3.13 17.07 -8.23
CA ALA A 36 -2.37 15.85 -7.92
C ALA A 36 -1.00 16.17 -7.28
N LYS A 37 -0.96 16.25 -5.95
CA LYS A 37 0.29 16.41 -5.18
C LYS A 37 0.97 15.06 -4.95
N PHE A 38 2.30 15.05 -5.00
CA PHE A 38 3.08 13.83 -4.74
C PHE A 38 2.92 13.34 -3.31
N THR A 39 2.87 14.25 -2.34
CA THR A 39 2.67 13.94 -0.92
C THR A 39 1.37 13.18 -0.67
N ASP A 40 0.30 13.55 -1.38
CA ASP A 40 -1.00 12.89 -1.25
C ASP A 40 -0.94 11.44 -1.77
N ALA A 41 -0.18 11.21 -2.84
CA ALA A 41 0.05 9.86 -3.36
C ALA A 41 0.86 9.00 -2.38
N VAL A 42 1.94 9.55 -1.81
CA VAL A 42 2.75 8.88 -0.77
C VAL A 42 1.90 8.52 0.45
N ALA A 43 1.10 9.47 0.95
CA ALA A 43 0.22 9.23 2.09
C ALA A 43 -0.82 8.14 1.78
N THR A 44 -1.42 8.18 0.59
CA THR A 44 -2.39 7.18 0.13
C THR A 44 -1.79 5.79 0.08
N ILE A 45 -0.59 5.64 -0.51
CA ILE A 45 0.11 4.34 -0.58
C ILE A 45 0.53 3.86 0.81
N ALA A 46 1.03 4.74 1.68
CA ALA A 46 1.41 4.39 3.05
C ALA A 46 0.20 3.84 3.83
N VAL A 47 -0.92 4.57 3.85
CA VAL A 47 -2.15 4.13 4.51
C VAL A 47 -2.68 2.85 3.86
N GLY A 48 -2.73 2.78 2.54
CA GLY A 48 -3.21 1.61 1.81
C GLY A 48 -2.38 0.35 2.08
N THR A 49 -1.06 0.49 2.23
CA THR A 49 -0.15 -0.64 2.55
C THR A 49 -0.37 -1.14 3.97
N VAL A 50 -0.54 -0.23 4.94
CA VAL A 50 -0.84 -0.59 6.34
C VAL A 50 -2.22 -1.22 6.47
N VAL A 51 -3.24 -0.63 5.83
CA VAL A 51 -4.61 -1.18 5.85
C VAL A 51 -4.63 -2.54 5.14
N GLY A 52 -3.97 -2.66 3.99
CA GLY A 52 -3.90 -3.89 3.22
C GLY A 52 -3.22 -5.03 3.96
N SER A 53 -2.16 -4.75 4.74
CA SER A 53 -1.50 -5.79 5.54
C SER A 53 -2.38 -6.30 6.68
N VAL A 54 -3.12 -5.39 7.35
CA VAL A 54 -4.10 -5.75 8.39
C VAL A 54 -5.26 -6.56 7.79
N PHE A 55 -5.84 -6.09 6.68
CA PHE A 55 -6.91 -6.80 5.98
C PHE A 55 -6.46 -8.16 5.48
N GLY A 56 -5.26 -8.28 4.91
CA GLY A 56 -4.68 -9.56 4.49
C GLY A 56 -4.58 -10.56 5.64
N ALA A 57 -4.09 -10.13 6.80
CA ALA A 57 -4.00 -11.00 7.98
C ALA A 57 -5.36 -11.49 8.48
N LEU A 58 -6.38 -10.62 8.47
CA LEU A 58 -7.74 -10.98 8.91
C LEU A 58 -8.48 -11.85 7.89
N PHE A 59 -8.38 -11.51 6.59
CA PHE A 59 -9.08 -12.21 5.52
C PHE A 59 -8.48 -13.58 5.21
N MET A 60 -7.17 -13.78 5.40
CA MET A 60 -6.56 -15.10 5.13
C MET A 60 -7.12 -16.18 6.07
N GLY A 61 -7.46 -15.84 7.31
CA GLY A 61 -8.20 -16.72 8.22
C GLY A 61 -9.63 -17.00 7.75
N PHE A 62 -10.33 -15.98 7.24
CA PHE A 62 -11.67 -16.14 6.69
C PHE A 62 -11.70 -17.02 5.43
N LEU A 63 -10.82 -16.77 4.46
CA LEU A 63 -10.67 -17.61 3.27
C LEU A 63 -10.33 -19.06 3.62
N SER A 64 -9.43 -19.27 4.59
CA SER A 64 -9.11 -20.62 5.09
C SER A 64 -10.31 -21.34 5.71
N SER A 65 -11.27 -20.61 6.31
CA SER A 65 -12.45 -21.22 6.93
C SER A 65 -13.51 -21.68 5.93
N ILE A 66 -13.51 -21.13 4.72
CA ILE A 66 -14.48 -21.47 3.65
C ILE A 66 -13.90 -22.50 2.67
N ALA A 67 -12.58 -22.50 2.50
CA ALA A 67 -11.88 -23.40 1.57
C ALA A 67 -11.55 -24.80 2.16
N GLN A 68 -11.87 -25.06 3.43
CA GLN A 68 -11.75 -26.37 4.08
C GLN A 68 -12.97 -27.24 3.83
#